data_AF-A0A392RHU9-F1
#
_entry.id   AF-A0A392RHU9-F1
#
_cell.length_a   1.000
_cell.length_b   1.000
_cell.length_c   1.000
_cell.angle_alpha   90.00
_cell.angle_beta   90.00
_cell.angle_gamma   90.00
#
_symmetry.space_group_name_H-M   'P 1'
#
loop_
_entity.id
_entity.type
_entity.pdbx_description
1 polymer ?
#
loop_
_entity_poly.entity_id
_entity_poly.type
_entity_poly.pdbx_seq_one_letter_code
_entity_poly.pdbx_strand_id
1 'polypeptide(L)' 'MKAMVERNLFTGYSVGTQNPVFVSHLQFADDTLLLGVKSWANVRALQAVPVLFESMSGLK' A
#
# COMPACT_ATOMS: atom_id res chain seq x y z
N MET A 1 4.43 3.93 2.51
CA MET A 1 4.05 2.51 2.29
C MET A 1 4.97 1.51 2.97
N LYS A 2 6.31 1.57 2.76
CA LYS A 2 7.28 0.60 3.31
C LYS A 2 7.09 0.25 4.81
N ALA A 3 6.99 1.26 5.67
CA ALA A 3 6.80 1.06 7.12
C ALA A 3 5.51 0.30 7.48
N MET A 4 4.45 0.36 6.67
CA MET A 4 3.21 -0.37 6.93
C MET A 4 3.30 -1.83 6.54
N VAL A 5 4.07 -2.14 5.51
CA VAL A 5 4.38 -3.53 5.16
C VAL A 5 5.27 -4.15 6.24
N GLU A 6 6.33 -3.44 6.66
CA GLU A 6 7.23 -3.90 7.74
C GLU A 6 6.52 -4.11 9.08
N ARG A 7 5.48 -3.32 9.36
CA ARG A 7 4.65 -3.44 10.57
C ARG A 7 3.47 -4.41 10.43
N ASN A 8 3.37 -5.14 9.31
CA ASN A 8 2.26 -6.04 8.99
C ASN A 8 0.86 -5.38 9.03
N LEU A 9 0.81 -4.06 8.85
CA LEU A 9 -0.44 -3.30 8.76
C LEU A 9 -1.06 -3.37 7.36
N PHE A 10 -0.26 -3.77 6.37
CA PHE A 10 -0.70 -3.95 4.99
C PHE A 10 0.02 -5.13 4.34
N THR A 11 -0.74 -6.01 3.69
CA THR A 11 -0.21 -7.16 2.95
C THR A 11 -0.33 -6.92 1.45
N GLY A 12 0.81 -6.87 0.75
CA GLY A 12 0.88 -6.65 -0.70
C GLY A 12 0.27 -7.79 -1.53
N TYR A 13 0.07 -7.52 -2.82
CA TYR A 13 -0.43 -8.51 -3.78
C TYR A 13 0.70 -9.39 -4.33
N SER A 14 0.47 -10.69 -4.45
CA SER A 14 1.44 -11.65 -4.98
C SER A 14 1.32 -11.79 -6.49
N VAL A 15 2.43 -11.64 -7.22
CA VAL A 15 2.52 -11.82 -8.67
C VAL A 15 3.46 -12.97 -8.99
N GLY A 16 3.00 -13.92 -9.82
CA GLY A 16 3.75 -15.11 -10.20
C GLY A 16 3.42 -16.34 -9.34
N THR A 17 3.70 -17.53 -9.88
CA THR A 17 3.30 -18.82 -9.28
C THR A 17 4.46 -19.58 -8.62
N GLN A 18 5.65 -19.61 -9.24
CA GLN A 18 6.80 -20.37 -8.72
C GLN A 18 7.72 -19.56 -7.80
N ASN A 19 7.84 -18.25 -8.03
CA ASN A 19 8.62 -17.33 -7.20
C ASN A 19 7.82 -16.03 -7.06
N PRO A 20 6.81 -16.01 -6.17
CA PRO A 20 5.90 -14.89 -6.07
C PRO A 20 6.63 -13.62 -5.63
N VAL A 21 6.40 -12.54 -6.37
CA VAL A 21 6.85 -11.19 -5.99
C VAL A 21 5.69 -10.46 -5.33
N PHE A 22 5.91 -9.96 -4.13
CA PHE A 22 4.91 -9.17 -3.41
C PHE A 22 5.03 -7.70 -3.77
N VAL A 23 3.97 -7.18 -4.39
CA VAL A 23 3.85 -5.80 -4.84
C VAL A 23 2.85 -5.08 -3.94
N SER A 24 3.29 -4.01 -3.28
CA SER A 24 2.44 -3.20 -2.40
C SER A 24 2.00 -1.86 -3.01
N HIS A 25 2.82 -1.31 -3.91
CA HIS A 25 2.56 -0.02 -4.56
C HIS A 25 3.27 0.06 -5.91
N LEU A 26 2.66 0.74 -6.87
CA LEU A 26 3.24 1.19 -8.13
C LEU A 26 3.11 2.70 -8.20
N GLN A 27 4.15 3.38 -8.65
CA GLN A 27 4.16 4.82 -8.84
C GLN A 27 4.53 5.13 -10.29
N PHE A 28 3.76 5.99 -10.94
CA PHE A 28 4.04 6.49 -12.28
C PHE A 28 3.60 7.94 -12.37
N ALA A 29 4.55 8.85 -12.66
CA ALA A 29 4.32 10.30 -12.58
C ALA A 29 3.66 10.68 -11.24
N ASP A 30 2.47 11.27 -11.28
CA ASP A 30 1.71 11.70 -10.10
C ASP A 30 0.75 10.61 -9.58
N ASP A 31 0.61 9.49 -10.30
CA ASP A 31 -0.29 8.40 -9.93
C ASP A 31 0.41 7.40 -9.01
N THR A 32 -0.24 7.10 -7.87
CA THR A 32 0.18 6.02 -6.96
C THR A 32 -0.92 4.99 -6.85
N LEU A 33 -0.66 3.77 -7.33
CA LEU A 33 -1.56 2.64 -7.24
C LEU A 33 -1.12 1.72 -6.09
N LEU A 34 -2.00 1.49 -5.11
CA LEU A 34 -1.74 0.62 -3.97
C LEU A 34 -2.40 -0.75 -4.17
N LEU A 35 -1.64 -1.82 -3.99
CA LEU A 35 -2.04 -3.20 -4.30
C LEU A 35 -1.95 -4.07 -3.06
N GLY A 36 -3.06 -4.72 -2.69
CA GLY A 36 -3.08 -5.62 -1.55
C GLY A 36 -4.03 -6.78 -1.75
N VAL A 37 -3.88 -7.82 -0.93
CA VAL A 37 -4.84 -8.93 -0.88
C VAL A 37 -6.23 -8.44 -0.46
N LYS A 38 -7.27 -9.16 -0.87
CA LYS A 38 -8.66 -8.87 -0.50
C LYS A 38 -8.87 -9.08 1.00
N SER A 39 -8.67 -8.03 1.79
CA SER A 39 -8.91 -8.02 3.23
C SER A 39 -9.43 -6.67 3.70
N TRP A 40 -10.30 -6.70 4.71
CA TRP A 40 -10.77 -5.47 5.36
C TRP A 40 -9.65 -4.69 6.06
N ALA A 41 -8.62 -5.37 6.55
CA ALA A 41 -7.45 -4.73 7.12
C ALA A 41 -6.71 -3.88 6.08
N ASN A 42 -6.53 -4.43 4.87
CA ASN A 42 -5.93 -3.68 3.76
C ASN A 42 -6.82 -2.52 3.32
N VAL A 43 -8.14 -2.68 3.25
CA VAL A 43 -9.06 -1.57 2.93
C VAL A 43 -8.93 -0.42 3.93
N ARG A 44 -8.91 -0.74 5.24
CA ARG A 44 -8.72 0.28 6.28
C ARG A 44 -7.34 0.95 6.19
N ALA A 45 -6.29 0.16 5.92
CA ALA A 45 -4.95 0.71 5.71
C ALA A 45 -4.91 1.63 4.48
N LEU A 46 -5.55 1.26 3.37
CA LEU A 46 -5.64 2.08 2.15
C LEU A 46 -6.37 3.40 2.38
N GLN A 47 -7.42 3.42 3.22
CA GLN A 47 -8.09 4.66 3.58
C GLN A 47 -7.22 5.55 4.48
N ALA A 48 -6.48 4.97 5.42
CA ALA A 48 -5.67 5.73 6.37
C ALA A 48 -4.36 6.27 5.78
N VAL A 49 -3.75 5.56 4.82
CA VAL A 49 -2.43 5.91 4.25
C VAL A 49 -2.40 7.32 3.64
N PRO A 50 -3.32 7.70 2.73
CA PRO A 50 -3.29 9.03 2.12
C PRO A 50 -3.56 10.12 3.14
N VAL A 51 -4.49 9.89 4.08
CA VAL A 51 -4.85 10.86 5.13
C VAL A 51 -3.66 11.15 6.06
N LEU A 52 -2.94 10.10 6.48
CA LEU A 52 -1.72 10.25 7.27
C LEU A 52 -0.63 10.97 6.48
N PHE A 53 -0.49 10.67 5.19
CA PHE A 53 0.47 11.32 4.32
C PHE A 53 0.16 12.81 4.13
N GLU A 54 -1.08 13.17 3.82
CA GLU A 54 -1.56 14.55 3.71
C GLU A 54 -1.27 15.33 5.00
N SER A 55 -1.67 14.78 6.15
CA SER A 55 -1.46 15.41 7.46
C SER A 55 0.01 15.62 7.81
N MET A 56 0.92 14.73 7.40
CA MET A 56 2.36 14.86 7.71
C MET A 56 3.12 15.69 6.68
N SER A 57 2.69 15.68 5.42
CA SER A 57 3.35 16.42 4.33
C SER A 57 2.90 17.88 4.26
N GLY A 58 1.74 18.21 4.84
CA GLY A 58 1.13 19.52 4.72
C GLY A 58 0.57 19.80 3.32
N LEU A 59 0.47 18.76 2.50
CA LEU A 59 -0.22 18.79 1.21
C LEU A 59 -1.73 18.86 1.46
N LYS A 60 -2.48 19.42 0.51
CA LYS A 60 -3.94 19.55 0.53
C LYS A 60 -4.50 19.01 -0.77
#